data_AF-A0A914FZX1-F1
#
_entry.id   AF-A0A914FZX1-F1
#
_cell.length_a   1.000
_cell.length_b   1.000
_cell.length_c   1.000
_cell.angle_alpha   90.00
_cell.angle_beta   90.00
_cell.angle_gamma   90.00
#
_symmetry.space_group_name_H-M   'P 1'
#
loop_
_entity.id
_entity.type
_entity.pdbx_description
1 polymer ?
#
loop_
_entity_poly.entity_id
_entity_poly.type
_entity_poly.pdbx_seq_one_letter_code
_entity_poly.pdbx_strand_id
1 'polypeptide(L)'
;MAKKAKVIVNVVGPYRLYGEAVVKAAVENGASHIDISGEPAFLEKMQMKYSETAKKNGVYVVGACGWDSIPCDLGVNFLKQHFDGTLNHAETFVSMNTGPSVSFFFIL
;
A
#
# COMPACT_ATOMS: atom_id res chain seq x y z
N MET A 1 -13.31 -7.60 -15.83
CA MET A 1 -12.76 -6.24 -15.63
C MET A 1 -11.23 -6.24 -15.60
N ALA A 2 -10.60 -7.03 -14.73
CA ALA A 2 -9.14 -7.06 -14.57
C ALA A 2 -8.34 -7.23 -15.88
N LYS A 3 -8.75 -8.14 -16.78
CA LYS A 3 -8.09 -8.37 -18.08
C LYS A 3 -7.96 -7.14 -19.01
N LYS A 4 -8.76 -6.10 -18.79
CA LYS A 4 -8.70 -4.85 -19.59
C LYS A 4 -7.84 -3.78 -18.92
N ALA A 5 -7.42 -3.98 -17.67
CA ALA A 5 -6.67 -3.00 -16.90
C ALA A 5 -5.18 -3.33 -16.90
N LYS A 6 -4.32 -2.31 -16.90
CA LYS A 6 -2.89 -2.46 -16.60
C LYS A 6 -2.62 -2.40 -15.09
N VAL A 7 -3.40 -1.59 -14.39
CA VAL A 7 -3.32 -1.39 -12.94
C VAL A 7 -4.74 -1.34 -12.38
N ILE A 8 -4.96 -2.01 -11.25
CA ILE A 8 -6.17 -1.92 -10.43
C ILE A 8 -5.81 -1.15 -9.17
N VAL A 9 -6.59 -0.10 -8.89
CA VAL A 9 -6.47 0.73 -7.69
C VAL A 9 -7.66 0.39 -6.80
N ASN A 10 -7.41 -0.34 -5.71
CA ASN A 10 -8.44 -0.72 -4.76
C ASN A 10 -8.44 0.21 -3.55
N VAL A 11 -9.51 1.00 -3.41
CA VAL A 11 -9.65 2.00 -2.34
C VAL A 11 -10.78 1.66 -1.36
N VAL A 12 -11.30 0.42 -1.41
CA VAL A 12 -12.46 0.01 -0.62
C VAL A 12 -12.16 -1.27 0.15
N GLY A 13 -12.23 -1.17 1.48
CA GLY A 13 -12.20 -2.31 2.39
C GLY A 13 -13.60 -2.81 2.77
N PRO A 14 -13.71 -3.76 3.73
CA PRO A 14 -12.62 -4.38 4.49
C PRO A 14 -11.80 -5.37 3.65
N TYR A 15 -10.47 -5.17 3.63
CA TYR A 15 -9.56 -5.90 2.74
C TYR A 15 -9.40 -7.35 3.16
N ARG A 16 -9.38 -7.65 4.46
CA ARG A 16 -9.28 -9.03 4.96
C ARG A 16 -10.43 -9.93 4.49
N LEU A 17 -11.61 -9.36 4.23
CA LEU A 17 -12.77 -10.12 3.77
C LEU A 17 -12.88 -10.19 2.25
N TYR A 18 -12.64 -9.07 1.55
CA TYR A 18 -12.95 -8.95 0.12
C TYR A 18 -11.74 -8.64 -0.77
N GLY A 19 -10.62 -8.21 -0.20
CA GLY A 19 -9.44 -7.74 -0.94
C GLY A 19 -8.74 -8.85 -1.73
N GLU A 20 -8.72 -10.08 -1.21
CA GLU A 20 -8.00 -11.21 -1.86
C GLU A 20 -8.55 -11.52 -3.25
N ALA A 21 -9.87 -11.42 -3.45
CA ALA A 21 -10.48 -11.67 -4.76
C ALA A 21 -10.00 -10.66 -5.81
N VAL A 22 -9.75 -9.41 -5.41
CA VAL A 22 -9.26 -8.34 -6.29
C VAL A 22 -7.79 -8.58 -6.65
N VAL A 23 -6.94 -8.88 -5.66
CA VAL A 23 -5.52 -9.20 -5.86
C VAL A 23 -5.38 -10.40 -6.78
N LYS A 24 -6.11 -11.48 -6.51
CA LYS A 24 -6.13 -12.69 -7.32
C LYS A 24 -6.47 -12.37 -8.78
N ALA A 25 -7.58 -11.65 -8.99
CA ALA A 25 -8.03 -11.29 -10.32
C ALA A 25 -7.01 -10.40 -11.06
N ALA A 26 -6.34 -9.48 -10.37
CA ALA A 26 -5.29 -8.65 -10.94
C ALA A 26 -4.11 -9.51 -11.42
N VAL A 27 -3.54 -10.30 -10.50
CA VAL A 27 -2.35 -11.12 -10.75
C VAL A 27 -2.59 -12.14 -11.85
N GLU A 28 -3.71 -12.87 -11.82
CA GLU A 28 -4.03 -13.90 -12.83
C GLU A 28 -4.27 -13.32 -14.23
N ASN A 29 -4.68 -12.05 -14.34
CA ASN A 29 -4.99 -11.42 -15.62
C ASN A 29 -3.90 -10.47 -16.12
N GLY A 30 -2.73 -10.44 -15.47
CA GLY A 30 -1.61 -9.60 -15.91
C GLY A 30 -1.80 -8.11 -15.61
N ALA A 31 -2.62 -7.77 -14.61
CA ALA A 31 -2.75 -6.41 -14.10
C ALA A 31 -1.98 -6.27 -12.78
N SER A 32 -1.32 -5.12 -12.58
CA SER A 32 -0.79 -4.77 -11.27
C SER A 32 -1.90 -4.35 -10.32
N HIS A 33 -1.73 -4.56 -9.03
CA HIS A 33 -2.68 -4.20 -7.98
C HIS A 33 -2.02 -3.23 -7.00
N ILE A 34 -2.73 -2.16 -6.67
CA ILE A 34 -2.40 -1.29 -5.54
C ILE A 34 -3.60 -1.10 -4.63
N ASP A 35 -3.36 -0.92 -3.34
CA ASP A 35 -4.41 -0.58 -2.38
C ASP A 35 -3.95 0.36 -1.27
N ILE A 36 -4.92 0.92 -0.53
CA ILE A 36 -4.70 1.77 0.65
C ILE A 36 -4.92 0.98 1.95
N SER A 37 -4.74 -0.34 1.94
CA SER A 37 -5.02 -1.17 3.11
C SER A 37 -4.05 -0.87 4.25
N GLY A 38 -4.59 -0.62 5.44
CA GLY A 38 -3.86 -0.57 6.71
C GLY A 38 -3.99 -1.86 7.52
N GLU A 39 -4.40 -2.99 6.91
CA GLU A 39 -4.68 -4.26 7.62
C GLU A 39 -3.46 -5.22 7.53
N PRO A 40 -2.60 -5.35 8.56
CA PRO A 40 -1.32 -6.05 8.42
C PRO A 40 -1.45 -7.53 8.05
N ALA A 41 -2.41 -8.23 8.65
CA ALA A 41 -2.68 -9.63 8.35
C ALA A 41 -3.16 -9.85 6.90
N PHE A 42 -3.81 -8.87 6.29
CA PHE A 42 -4.18 -8.93 4.86
C PHE A 42 -2.93 -8.74 3.99
N LEU A 43 -2.14 -7.70 4.26
CA LEU A 43 -0.93 -7.37 3.51
C LEU A 43 0.06 -8.55 3.48
N GLU A 44 0.38 -9.10 4.65
CA GLU A 44 1.29 -10.25 4.78
C GLU A 44 0.76 -11.48 4.05
N LYS A 45 -0.55 -11.77 4.18
CA LYS A 45 -1.19 -12.89 3.50
C LYS A 45 -1.11 -12.74 1.98
N MET A 46 -1.31 -11.54 1.43
CA MET A 46 -1.23 -11.30 -0.01
C MET A 46 0.18 -11.47 -0.54
N GLN A 47 1.18 -10.96 0.20
CA GLN A 47 2.59 -11.16 -0.12
C GLN A 47 2.93 -12.65 -0.16
N MET A 48 2.59 -13.40 0.89
CA MET A 48 2.89 -14.84 0.98
C MET A 48 2.22 -15.67 -0.11
N LYS A 49 0.98 -15.33 -0.50
CA LYS A 49 0.23 -16.09 -1.51
C LYS A 49 0.58 -15.74 -2.96
N TYR A 50 0.85 -14.46 -3.25
CA TYR A 50 0.89 -13.98 -4.63
C TYR A 50 2.27 -13.48 -5.10
N SER A 51 3.28 -13.39 -4.22
CA SER A 51 4.63 -12.92 -4.59
C SER A 51 5.21 -13.65 -5.81
N GLU A 52 5.24 -14.99 -5.78
CA GLU A 52 5.81 -15.79 -6.88
C GLU A 52 5.00 -15.66 -8.18
N THR A 53 3.67 -15.68 -8.09
CA THR A 53 2.80 -15.56 -9.27
C THR A 53 2.89 -14.17 -9.89
N ALA A 54 2.93 -13.11 -9.07
CA ALA A 54 3.10 -11.73 -9.51
C ALA A 54 4.44 -11.56 -10.24
N LYS A 55 5.52 -12.10 -9.66
CA LYS A 55 6.85 -12.11 -10.27
C LYS A 55 6.86 -12.85 -11.61
N LYS A 56 6.27 -14.04 -11.69
CA LYS A 56 6.16 -14.82 -12.93
C LYS A 56 5.38 -14.08 -14.02
N ASN A 57 4.32 -13.37 -13.64
CA ASN A 57 3.46 -12.64 -14.56
C ASN A 57 3.97 -11.22 -14.87
N GLY A 58 5.07 -10.78 -14.26
CA GLY A 58 5.64 -9.45 -14.47
C GLY A 58 4.75 -8.31 -13.97
N VAL A 59 3.95 -8.55 -12.93
CA VAL A 59 3.04 -7.57 -12.34
C VAL A 59 3.43 -7.25 -10.90
N TYR A 60 3.00 -6.08 -10.42
CA TYR A 60 3.25 -5.63 -9.06
C TYR A 60 1.99 -5.75 -8.19
N VAL A 61 2.19 -6.11 -6.93
CA VAL A 61 1.14 -6.06 -5.89
C VAL A 61 1.70 -5.21 -4.76
N VAL A 62 1.16 -4.00 -4.58
CA VAL A 62 1.67 -3.02 -3.61
C VAL A 62 0.53 -2.56 -2.70
N GLY A 63 0.54 -3.01 -1.45
CA GLY A 63 -0.42 -2.53 -0.45
C GLY A 63 0.06 -1.27 0.25
N ALA A 64 -0.75 -0.75 1.17
CA ALA A 64 -0.41 0.40 2.01
C ALA A 64 0.03 1.65 1.19
N CYS A 65 -0.58 1.90 0.03
CA CYS A 65 -0.35 3.11 -0.78
C CYS A 65 -1.22 4.29 -0.31
N GLY A 66 -1.45 4.40 1.00
CA GLY A 66 -2.27 5.45 1.62
C GLY A 66 -1.44 6.67 2.05
N TRP A 67 -2.15 7.70 2.53
CA TRP A 67 -1.53 8.92 3.03
C TRP A 67 -0.70 8.70 4.31
N ASP A 68 -1.09 7.78 5.19
CA ASP A 68 -0.30 7.48 6.39
C ASP A 68 1.02 6.76 6.07
N SER A 69 1.08 6.06 4.94
CA SER A 69 2.17 5.14 4.61
C SER A 69 3.16 5.74 3.61
N ILE A 70 2.70 6.35 2.51
CA ILE A 70 3.57 6.86 1.44
C ILE A 70 4.58 7.92 1.96
N PRO A 71 4.18 8.96 2.72
CA PRO A 71 5.12 9.96 3.23
C PRO A 71 6.14 9.35 4.20
N CYS A 72 5.72 8.37 5.01
CA CYS A 72 6.60 7.66 5.94
C CYS A 72 7.65 6.85 5.17
N ASP A 73 7.22 6.04 4.20
CA ASP A 73 8.10 5.21 3.37
C ASP A 73 9.10 6.06 2.57
N LEU A 74 8.63 7.16 1.97
CA LEU A 74 9.49 8.09 1.24
C LEU A 74 10.48 8.80 2.18
N GLY A 75 10.04 9.19 3.38
CA GLY A 75 10.89 9.83 4.39
C GLY A 75 12.02 8.89 4.85
N VAL A 76 11.68 7.64 5.17
CA VAL A 76 12.68 6.62 5.54
C VAL A 76 13.62 6.33 4.37
N ASN A 77 13.11 6.21 3.15
CA ASN A 77 13.94 5.99 1.97
C ASN A 77 14.89 7.18 1.70
N PHE A 78 14.41 8.41 1.86
CA PHE A 78 15.23 9.61 1.74
C PHE A 78 16.36 9.61 2.78
N LEU A 79 16.06 9.34 4.05
CA LEU A 79 17.05 9.27 5.13
C LEU A 79 18.10 8.19 4.85
N LYS A 80 17.70 7.00 4.38
CA LYS A 80 18.63 5.93 4.02
C LYS A 80 19.63 6.33 2.92
N GLN A 81 19.23 7.20 2.01
CA GLN A 81 20.07 7.64 0.88
C GLN A 81 21.00 8.80 1.23
N HIS A 82 20.65 9.61 2.23
CA HIS A 82 21.34 10.88 2.51
C HIS A 82 21.97 10.96 3.90
N PHE A 83 21.78 9.94 4.74
CA PHE A 83 22.41 9.87 6.04
C PHE A 83 23.71 9.05 5.92
N ASP A 84 24.86 9.71 6.12
CA ASP A 84 26.19 9.11 5.96
C ASP A 84 26.55 8.05 7.03
N GLY A 85 25.63 7.75 7.96
CA GLY A 85 25.81 6.78 9.02
C GLY A 85 24.74 5.68 9.03
N THR A 86 24.74 4.87 10.08
CA THR A 86 23.71 3.84 10.27
C THR A 86 22.43 4.46 10.82
N LEU A 87 21.35 4.41 10.04
CA LEU A 87 20.02 4.83 10.48
C LEU A 87 19.47 3.83 11.52
N ASN A 88 19.55 4.18 12.80
CA ASN A 88 19.08 3.32 13.90
C ASN A 88 17.60 3.51 14.23
N HIS A 89 17.07 4.73 14.11
CA HIS A 89 15.71 5.09 14.50
C HIS A 89 15.23 6.28 13.70
N ALA A 90 13.94 6.28 13.35
CA ALA A 90 13.27 7.39 12.68
C ALA A 90 11.86 7.50 13.24
N GLU A 91 11.49 8.69 13.71
CA GLU A 91 10.14 9.02 14.13
C GLU A 91 9.57 10.04 13.15
N THR A 92 8.33 9.79 12.73
CA THR A 92 7.59 10.68 11.86
C THR A 92 6.39 11.21 12.64
N PHE A 93 6.27 12.53 12.70
CA PHE A 93 5.13 13.21 13.31
C PHE A 93 4.31 13.86 12.21
N VAL A 94 2.99 13.79 12.34
CA VAL A 94 2.08 14.49 11.44
C VAL A 94 1.15 15.40 12.22
N SER A 95 1.01 16.62 11.73
CA SER A 95 0.06 17.59 12.25
C SER A 95 -0.85 18.00 11.11
N MET A 96 -2.16 17.89 11.33
CA MET A 96 -3.16 18.28 10.36
C MET A 96 -3.77 19.61 10.82
N ASN A 97 -3.59 20.65 10.02
CA ASN A 97 -4.31 21.91 10.24
C ASN A 97 -5.62 21.83 9.45
N THR A 98 -6.75 21.81 10.15
CA THR A 98 -8.06 21.90 9.52
C THR A 98 -8.42 23.37 9.29
N GLY A 99 -8.73 23.72 8.03
CA GLY A 99 -9.39 24.99 7.75
C GLY A 99 -10.87 24.93 8.19
N PRO A 100 -11.59 26.07 8.19
CA PRO A 100 -13.01 26.11 8.58
C PRO A 100 -13.93 25.20 7.73
N SER A 101 -13.43 24.60 6.65
CA SER A 101 -14.19 23.80 5.67
C SER A 101 -13.82 22.32 5.57
N VAL A 102 -12.89 21.79 6.38
CA VAL A 102 -12.47 20.37 6.25
C VAL A 102 -12.27 19.71 7.62
N SER A 103 -13.31 19.02 8.09
CA SER A 103 -13.17 18.05 9.19
C SER A 103 -12.95 16.66 8.59
N PHE A 104 -11.75 16.12 8.73
CA PHE A 104 -11.51 14.68 8.59
C PHE A 104 -11.14 14.11 9.95
N PHE A 105 -11.90 13.11 10.38
CA PHE A 105 -11.68 12.37 11.61
C PHE A 105 -10.92 11.10 11.26
N PHE A 106 -9.71 10.92 11.77
CA PHE A 106 -9.03 9.64 11.83
C PHE A 106 -8.61 9.43 13.29
N ILE A 107 -9.13 8.36 13.89
CA ILE A 107 -8.60 7.78 15.13
C ILE A 107 -7.75 6.60 14.67
N LEU A 108 -6.46 6.61 15.03
CA LEU A 108 -5.63 5.41 15.12
C LEU A 108 -5.63 4.94 16.59
#